data_AF-A0A656YV01-F1
#
_entry.id   AF-A0A656YV01-F1
#
_cell.length_a   1.000
_cell.length_b   1.000
_cell.length_c   1.000
_cell.angle_alpha   90.00
_cell.angle_beta   90.00
_cell.angle_gamma   90.00
#
_symmetry.space_group_name_H-M   'P 1'
#
loop_
_entity.id
_entity.type
_entity.pdbx_description
1 polymer ?
#
loop_
_entity_poly.entity_id
_entity_poly.type
_entity_poly.pdbx_seq_one_letter_code
_entity_poly.pdbx_strand_id
1 'polypeptide(L)'
;MGVRIREMRDVYEGEVASLEIESGQTSYNPYQQTASEARVTLRTEEEKKTLRLGKSVASSLQSRRVSEGDVIQIDAETGRIMRLGQSREA
;
A
#
# COMPACT_ATOMS: atom_id res chain seq x y z
N MET A 1 -0.32 -27.47 28.05
CA MET A 1 -1.58 -26.86 27.57
C MET A 1 -1.21 -25.86 26.49
N GLY A 2 -1.44 -26.19 25.22
CA GLY A 2 -0.99 -25.37 24.09
C GLY A 2 -2.05 -24.35 23.69
N VAL A 3 -1.83 -23.08 24.03
CA VAL A 3 -2.72 -22.00 23.59
C VAL A 3 -2.41 -21.73 22.12
N ARG A 4 -3.35 -22.05 21.22
CA ARG A 4 -3.27 -21.63 19.82
C ARG A 4 -3.78 -20.20 19.75
N ILE A 5 -2.88 -19.24 19.98
CA ILE A 5 -3.18 -17.83 19.73
C ILE A 5 -3.29 -17.69 18.21
N ARG A 6 -4.51 -17.42 17.74
CA ARG A 6 -4.77 -17.13 16.34
C ARG A 6 -4.76 -15.61 16.25
N GLU A 7 -3.59 -15.04 16.02
CA GLU A 7 -3.43 -13.59 15.83
C GLU A 7 -4.32 -13.17 14.64
N MET A 8 -5.33 -12.36 14.94
CA MET A 8 -6.24 -11.80 13.93
C MET A 8 -5.49 -10.64 13.30
N ARG A 9 -4.83 -10.88 12.16
CA ARG A 9 -4.17 -9.82 11.38
C ARG A 9 -5.24 -9.02 10.62
N ASP A 10 -5.26 -7.71 10.85
CA ASP A 10 -6.04 -6.79 10.03
C ASP A 10 -5.36 -6.62 8.67
N VAL A 11 -6.07 -6.98 7.60
CA VAL A 11 -5.55 -6.95 6.24
C VAL A 11 -6.52 -6.18 5.35
N TYR A 12 -6.01 -5.18 4.65
CA TYR A 12 -6.75 -4.43 3.64
C TYR A 12 -6.51 -5.02 2.27
N GLU A 13 -7.57 -5.39 1.57
CA GLU A 13 -7.51 -5.90 0.21
C GLU A 13 -8.43 -5.09 -0.69
N GLY A 14 -7.96 -4.78 -1.89
CA GLY A 14 -8.78 -4.09 -2.88
C GLY A 14 -8.00 -3.68 -4.13
N GLU A 15 -8.75 -3.18 -5.10
CA GLU A 15 -8.20 -2.56 -6.30
C GLU A 15 -7.68 -1.16 -5.97
N VAL A 16 -6.48 -0.83 -6.45
CA VAL A 16 -5.91 0.51 -6.36
C VAL A 16 -6.69 1.43 -7.29
N ALA A 17 -7.59 2.22 -6.70
CA ALA A 17 -8.37 3.22 -7.42
C ALA A 17 -7.62 4.55 -7.60
N SER A 18 -6.65 4.84 -6.71
CA SER A 18 -5.75 5.99 -6.84
C SER A 18 -4.50 5.76 -6.00
N LEU A 19 -3.34 6.18 -6.50
CA LEU A 19 -2.06 6.09 -5.81
C LEU A 19 -1.27 7.38 -5.97
N GLU A 20 -1.05 8.07 -4.85
CA GLU A 20 -0.25 9.28 -4.76
C GLU A 20 0.94 9.03 -3.83
N ILE A 21 2.15 9.22 -4.33
CA ILE A 21 3.37 9.04 -3.53
C ILE A 21 4.04 10.39 -3.36
N GLU A 22 4.01 10.92 -2.14
CA GLU A 22 4.67 12.16 -1.80
C GLU A 22 6.17 11.90 -1.64
N SER A 23 6.94 12.25 -2.67
CA SER A 23 8.40 12.29 -2.58
C SER A 23 8.81 13.64 -2.00
N GLY A 24 9.23 13.66 -0.74
CA GLY A 24 9.77 14.87 -0.14
C GLY A 24 11.06 15.25 -0.85
N GLN A 25 11.03 16.29 -1.68
CA GLN A 25 12.25 16.94 -2.15
C GLN A 25 12.91 17.60 -0.93
N THR A 26 13.94 16.97 -0.38
CA THR A 26 14.81 17.67 0.58
C THR A 26 15.75 18.57 -0.23
N SER A 27 15.68 19.88 0.00
CA SER A 27 16.48 20.91 -0.70
C SER A 27 18.00 20.75 -0.57
N TYR A 28 18.48 19.77 0.19
CA TYR A 28 19.90 19.55 0.47
C TYR A 28 20.52 18.33 -0.24
N ASN A 29 19.73 17.42 -0.85
CA ASN A 29 20.31 16.27 -1.54
C ASN A 29 19.43 15.73 -2.69
N PRO A 30 19.67 16.13 -3.96
CA PRO A 30 18.90 15.68 -5.12
C PRO A 30 19.04 14.18 -5.43
N TYR A 31 19.96 13.47 -4.77
CA TYR A 31 20.19 12.02 -4.97
C TYR A 31 19.43 11.13 -3.98
N GLN A 32 18.70 11.69 -3.00
CA GLN A 32 17.88 10.92 -2.06
C GLN A 32 16.42 11.30 -2.16
N GLN A 33 15.77 10.89 -3.25
CA GLN A 33 14.30 10.79 -3.29
C GLN A 33 13.90 9.62 -2.39
N THR A 34 13.72 9.88 -1.09
CA THR A 34 13.02 8.91 -0.27
C THR A 34 11.56 9.31 -0.22
N ALA A 35 10.65 8.44 -0.68
CA ALA A 35 9.22 8.69 -0.50
C ALA A 35 8.93 8.94 0.98
N SER A 36 8.28 10.06 1.25
CA SER A 36 7.99 10.51 2.60
C SER A 36 6.70 9.85 3.10
N GLU A 37 5.70 9.75 2.23
CA GLU A 37 4.40 9.14 2.52
C GLU A 37 3.76 8.70 1.19
N ALA A 38 2.80 7.78 1.24
CA ALA A 38 1.91 7.49 0.13
C ALA A 38 0.45 7.54 0.59
N ARG A 39 -0.42 8.12 -0.23
CA ARG A 39 -1.87 7.93 -0.15
C ARG A 39 -2.28 6.91 -1.18
N VAL A 40 -2.94 5.85 -0.73
CA VAL A 40 -3.57 4.88 -1.64
C VAL A 40 -5.05 4.83 -1.34
N THR A 41 -5.87 4.84 -2.39
CA THR A 41 -7.30 4.56 -2.27
C THR A 41 -7.56 3.17 -2.81
N LEU A 42 -8.02 2.28 -1.92
CA LEU A 42 -8.47 0.93 -2.27
C LEU A 42 -9.98 0.93 -2.50
N ARG A 43 -10.42 0.24 -3.55
CA ARG A 43 -11.82 0.03 -3.91
C ARG A 43 -12.15 -1.46 -3.81
N THR A 44 -13.29 -1.74 -3.19
CA THR A 44 -13.96 -3.05 -3.19
C THR A 44 -15.35 -2.87 -3.82
N GLU A 45 -16.12 -3.95 -3.95
CA GLU A 45 -17.51 -3.89 -4.42
C GLU A 45 -18.42 -3.09 -3.48
N GLU A 46 -18.12 -3.11 -2.17
CA GLU A 46 -18.97 -2.52 -1.13
C GLU A 46 -18.56 -1.09 -0.78
N GLU A 47 -17.25 -0.82 -0.71
CA GLU A 47 -16.74 0.47 -0.24
C GLU A 47 -15.39 0.88 -0.87
N LYS A 48 -15.06 2.17 -0.68
CA LYS A 48 -13.75 2.75 -0.99
C LYS A 48 -13.11 3.27 0.29
N LYS A 49 -11.83 2.95 0.47
CA LYS A 49 -11.04 3.36 1.64
C LYS A 49 -9.72 3.98 1.24
N THR A 50 -9.47 5.20 1.70
CA THR A 50 -8.17 5.87 1.53
C THR A 50 -7.28 5.62 2.74
N LEU A 51 -6.09 5.07 2.50
CA LEU A 51 -5.07 4.78 3.49
C LEU A 51 -3.88 5.71 3.30
N ARG A 52 -3.37 6.24 4.41
CA ARG A 52 -2.07 6.93 4.44
C ARG A 52 -1.02 5.96 4.92
N LEU A 53 0.01 5.79 4.12
CA LEU A 53 1.04 4.78 4.27
C LEU A 53 2.38 5.47 4.47
N GLY A 54 3.07 5.14 5.56
CA GLY A 54 4.38 5.73 5.84
C GLY A 54 5.44 5.37 4.80
N LYS A 55 6.56 6.10 4.85
CA LYS A 55 7.76 5.94 4.01
C LYS A 55 8.15 4.50 3.64
N SER A 56 8.19 3.58 4.60
CA SER A 56 8.58 2.17 4.35
C SER A 56 7.63 1.47 3.35
N VAL A 57 6.34 1.70 3.53
CA VAL A 57 5.30 1.12 2.68
C VAL A 57 5.26 1.83 1.32
N ALA A 58 5.41 3.16 1.31
CA ALA A 58 5.51 3.95 0.09
C ALA A 58 6.69 3.53 -0.82
N SER A 59 7.87 3.27 -0.24
CA SER A 59 9.01 2.71 -0.98
C SER A 59 8.72 1.31 -1.51
N SER A 60 7.99 0.49 -0.74
CA SER A 60 7.59 -0.86 -1.17
C SER A 60 6.62 -0.84 -2.34
N LEU A 61 5.67 0.11 -2.39
CA LEU A 61 4.76 0.31 -3.52
C LEU A 61 5.53 0.63 -4.80
N GLN A 62 6.49 1.56 -4.74
CA GLN A 62 7.34 1.93 -5.87
C GLN A 62 8.20 0.77 -6.35
N SER A 63 8.87 0.07 -5.43
CA SER A 63 9.73 -1.06 -5.77
C SER A 63 8.96 -2.18 -6.48
N ARG A 64 7.70 -2.39 -6.08
CA ARG A 64 6.79 -3.39 -6.69
C ARG A 64 6.07 -2.88 -7.93
N ARG A 65 6.28 -1.62 -8.32
CA ARG A 65 5.62 -0.95 -9.44
C ARG A 65 4.09 -1.06 -9.39
N VAL A 66 3.53 -0.91 -8.19
CA VAL A 66 2.08 -0.88 -8.02
C VAL A 66 1.51 0.35 -8.74
N SER A 67 0.42 0.17 -9.47
CA SER A 67 -0.26 1.22 -10.23
C SER A 67 -1.77 1.12 -10.06
N GLU A 68 -2.49 2.14 -10.51
CA GLU A 68 -3.96 2.12 -10.57
C GLU A 68 -4.45 0.91 -11.38
N GLY A 69 -5.52 0.27 -10.90
CA GLY A 69 -6.04 -0.98 -11.44
C GLY A 69 -5.33 -2.25 -10.92
N ASP A 70 -4.25 -2.15 -10.15
CA ASP A 70 -3.69 -3.32 -9.47
C ASP A 70 -4.57 -3.76 -8.30
N VAL A 71 -4.71 -5.08 -8.09
CA VAL A 71 -5.29 -5.62 -6.87
C VAL A 71 -4.17 -5.89 -5.88
N ILE A 72 -4.20 -5.22 -4.74
CA ILE A 72 -3.18 -5.34 -3.70
C ILE A 72 -3.79 -5.67 -2.36
N GLN A 73 -2.96 -6.28 -1.53
CA GLN A 73 -3.23 -6.57 -0.15
C GLN A 73 -2.18 -5.89 0.73
N ILE A 74 -2.63 -5.20 1.77
CA ILE A 74 -1.80 -4.44 2.71
C ILE A 74 -2.09 -4.96 4.11
N ASP A 75 -1.08 -5.52 4.74
CA ASP A 75 -1.15 -5.89 6.14
C ASP A 75 -1.05 -4.65 7.04
N ALA A 76 -2.07 -4.39 7.86
CA ALA A 76 -2.15 -3.18 8.65
C ALA A 76 -1.09 -3.12 9.77
N GLU A 77 -0.70 -4.27 10.31
CA GLU A 77 0.28 -4.36 11.39
C GLU A 77 1.72 -4.21 10.89
N THR A 78 2.06 -4.88 9.79
CA THR A 78 3.44 -4.93 9.29
C THR A 78 3.71 -3.96 8.13
N GLY A 79 2.67 -3.41 7.50
CA GLY A 79 2.78 -2.63 6.27
C GLY A 79 3.24 -3.47 5.07
N ARG A 80 3.22 -4.80 5.18
CA ARG A 80 3.62 -5.70 4.10
C ARG A 80 2.60 -5.63 2.97
N ILE A 81 3.12 -5.42 1.76
CA ILE A 81 2.31 -5.35 0.55
C ILE A 81 2.41 -6.67 -0.20
N MET A 82 1.30 -7.15 -0.76
CA MET A 82 1.24 -8.25 -1.70
C MET A 82 0.41 -7.83 -2.90
N ARG A 83 0.96 -7.98 -4.12
CA ARG A 83 0.22 -7.74 -5.35
C ARG A 83 -0.44 -9.05 -5.75
N LEU A 84 -1.77 -9.07 -5.80
CA LEU A 84 -2.56 -10.27 -6.11
C LEU A 84 -2.80 -10.41 -7.61
N GLY A 85 -2.81 -9.29 -8.35
CA GLY A 85 -2.94 -9.29 -9.80
C GLY A 85 -3.24 -7.90 -10.36
N GLN A 86 -3.66 -7.87 -11.62
CA GLN A 86 -4.26 -6.70 -12.25
C GLN A 86 -5.76 -6.92 -12.32
N SER A 87 -6.54 -5.93 -11.91
CA SER A 87 -7.98 -5.91 -12.13
C SER A 87 -8.24 -5.91 -13.63
N ARG A 88 -9.16 -6.77 -14.07
CA ARG A 88 -9.55 -6.93 -15.48
C ARG A 88 -10.76 -6.09 -15.85
N GLU A 89 -11.17 -5.15 -15.01
CA GLU A 89 -12.15 -4.13 -15.42
C GLU A 89 -11.43 -3.13 -16.34
N ALA A 90 -11.53 -3.41 -17.64
CA ALA A 90 -11.14 -2.54 -18.75
C ALA A 90 -12.40 -1.97 -19.42
#